data_AF-A0A180FXT7-F1
#
_entry.id   AF-A0A180FXT7-F1
#
_cell.length_a   1.000
_cell.length_b   1.000
_cell.length_c   1.000
_cell.angle_alpha   90.00
_cell.angle_beta   90.00
_cell.angle_gamma   90.00
#
_symmetry.space_group_name_H-M   'P 1'
#
loop_
_entity.id
_entity.type
_entity.pdbx_description
1 polymer ?
#
loop_
_entity_poly.entity_id
_entity_poly.type
_entity_poly.pdbx_seq_one_letter_code
_entity_poly.pdbx_strand_id
1 'polypeptide(L)'
;MRGVHPNFHVSVLRKHNPDSIEGRTPDEPGAVVVDGKEEWEVEEILDCRRQGKKIQYLVAWKGYGPDTNSWEPDINLTNCKELVEEFNSKFPDAAGQHQRRRRFK
;
A
#
# COMPACT_ATOMS: atom_id res chain seq x y z
N MET A 1 4.14 -17.04 -17.49
CA MET A 1 2.80 -16.65 -17.96
C MET A 1 2.85 -15.18 -18.36
N ARG A 2 2.55 -14.83 -19.62
CA ARG A 2 2.47 -13.42 -20.04
C ARG A 2 1.16 -12.85 -19.49
N GLY A 3 1.24 -11.92 -18.53
CA GLY A 3 0.07 -11.24 -17.99
C GLY A 3 -0.64 -10.47 -19.10
N VAL A 4 -1.80 -10.97 -19.53
CA VAL A 4 -2.71 -10.23 -20.41
C VAL A 4 -3.43 -9.23 -19.52
N HIS A 5 -2.97 -7.98 -19.53
CA HIS A 5 -3.75 -6.90 -18.95
C HIS A 5 -4.88 -6.56 -19.93
N PRO A 6 -6.15 -6.54 -19.49
CA PRO A 6 -7.25 -6.20 -20.37
C PRO A 6 -7.09 -4.74 -20.82
N ASN A 7 -6.66 -4.54 -22.07
CA ASN A 7 -6.60 -3.23 -22.71
C ASN A 7 -7.95 -3.00 -23.40
N PHE A 8 -8.81 -2.21 -22.74
CA PHE A 8 -10.09 -1.78 -23.28
C PHE A 8 -10.07 -0.26 -23.46
N HIS A 9 -10.87 0.22 -24.42
CA HIS A 9 -11.07 1.64 -24.59
C HIS A 9 -11.72 2.24 -23.34
N VAL A 10 -11.27 3.42 -22.91
CA VAL A 10 -11.76 4.09 -21.69
C VAL A 10 -13.27 4.29 -21.66
N SER A 11 -13.94 4.29 -22.83
CA SER A 11 -15.41 4.36 -22.93
C SER A 11 -16.14 3.14 -22.38
N VAL A 12 -15.46 2.01 -22.18
CA VAL A 12 -16.03 0.79 -21.59
C VAL A 12 -16.05 0.88 -20.06
N LEU A 13 -15.23 1.76 -19.48
CA LEU A 13 -15.28 2.02 -18.05
C LEU A 13 -16.58 2.73 -17.69
N ARG A 14 -17.25 2.21 -16.67
CA ARG A 14 -18.36 2.89 -16.01
C ARG A 14 -17.88 3.41 -14.67
N LYS A 15 -18.45 4.53 -14.23
CA LYS A 15 -18.20 5.04 -12.88
C LYS A 15 -18.57 3.94 -11.87
N HIS A 16 -17.72 3.74 -10.87
CA HIS A 16 -18.00 2.84 -9.77
C HIS A 16 -19.25 3.33 -9.02
N ASN A 17 -20.23 2.45 -8.84
CA ASN A 17 -21.41 2.72 -8.03
C ASN A 17 -21.19 2.07 -6.66
N PRO A 18 -21.18 2.85 -5.56
CA PRO A 18 -21.06 2.26 -4.24
C PRO A 18 -22.27 1.38 -3.95
N ASP A 19 -22.04 0.27 -3.23
CA ASP A 19 -23.12 -0.59 -2.76
C ASP A 19 -24.09 0.23 -1.89
N SER A 20 -25.37 0.23 -2.26
CA SER A 20 -26.41 1.00 -1.57
C SER A 20 -27.18 0.18 -0.53
N ILE A 21 -26.78 -1.08 -0.34
CA ILE A 21 -27.41 -2.01 0.61
C ILE A 21 -26.63 -1.91 1.92
N GLU A 22 -27.32 -1.49 2.98
CA GLU A 22 -26.75 -1.40 4.33
C GLU A 22 -26.23 -2.78 4.80
N GLY A 23 -25.05 -2.79 5.42
CA GLY A 23 -24.42 -4.01 5.95
C GLY A 23 -23.72 -4.90 4.91
N ARG A 24 -23.67 -4.50 3.62
CA ARG A 24 -22.90 -5.23 2.60
C ARG A 24 -21.42 -4.87 2.61
N THR A 25 -21.09 -3.64 2.99
CA THR A 25 -19.71 -3.18 3.19
C THR A 25 -19.27 -3.51 4.62
N PRO A 26 -18.09 -4.13 4.83
CA PRO A 26 -17.51 -4.27 6.16
C PRO A 26 -17.35 -2.90 6.82
N ASP A 27 -17.60 -2.82 8.12
CA ASP A 27 -17.27 -1.62 8.88
C ASP A 27 -15.75 -1.43 8.86
N GLU A 28 -15.29 -0.32 8.29
CA GLU A 28 -13.87 0.03 8.27
C GLU A 28 -13.41 0.37 9.70
N PRO A 29 -12.31 -0.22 10.17
CA PRO A 29 -11.79 0.08 11.50
C PRO A 29 -11.32 1.54 11.55
N GLY A 30 -11.80 2.31 12.53
CA GLY A 30 -11.38 3.70 12.70
C GLY A 30 -9.91 3.84 13.13
N ALA A 31 -9.41 5.08 13.11
CA ALA A 31 -8.11 5.38 13.69
C ALA A 31 -8.10 5.15 15.22
N VAL A 32 -6.96 4.69 15.73
CA VAL A 32 -6.69 4.55 17.16
C VAL A 32 -5.87 5.74 17.61
N VAL A 33 -6.19 6.32 18.77
CA VAL A 33 -5.42 7.42 19.34
C VAL A 33 -4.26 6.87 20.18
N VAL A 34 -3.04 7.07 19.70
CA VAL A 34 -1.79 6.74 20.40
C VAL A 34 -1.04 8.04 20.67
N ASP A 35 -0.69 8.31 21.93
CA ASP A 35 0.01 9.54 22.34
C ASP A 35 -0.65 10.85 21.85
N GLY A 36 -1.98 10.86 21.75
CA GLY A 36 -2.76 12.00 21.28
C GLY A 36 -2.74 12.22 19.76
N LYS A 37 -2.27 11.24 18.98
CA LYS A 37 -2.29 11.23 17.52
C LYS A 37 -3.12 10.07 17.00
N GLU A 38 -3.81 10.31 15.89
CA GLU A 38 -4.54 9.27 15.17
C GLU A 38 -3.56 8.39 14.38
N GLU A 39 -3.67 7.08 14.58
CA GLU A 39 -2.87 6.06 13.92
C GLU A 39 -3.76 4.92 13.43
N TRP A 40 -3.31 4.21 12.40
CA TRP A 40 -4.03 3.08 11.82
C TRP A 40 -3.22 1.79 11.99
N GLU A 41 -3.91 0.69 12.23
CA GLU A 41 -3.25 -0.60 12.43
C GLU A 41 -2.74 -1.15 11.09
N VAL A 42 -1.46 -1.50 11.06
CA VAL A 42 -0.81 -2.11 9.89
C VAL A 42 -1.02 -3.61 9.93
N GLU A 43 -1.47 -4.18 8.82
CA GLU A 43 -1.58 -5.64 8.65
C GLU A 43 -0.27 -6.23 8.12
N GLU A 44 0.26 -5.68 7.03
CA GLU A 44 1.46 -6.20 6.37
C GLU A 44 2.22 -5.09 5.61
N ILE A 45 3.53 -5.24 5.51
CA ILE A 45 4.36 -4.47 4.57
C ILE A 45 4.50 -5.26 3.27
N LEU A 46 3.98 -4.71 2.18
CA LEU A 46 3.86 -5.40 0.90
C LEU A 46 5.06 -5.16 -0.04
N ASP A 47 5.63 -3.95 0.00
CA ASP A 47 6.69 -3.55 -0.92
C ASP A 47 7.52 -2.39 -0.33
N CYS A 48 8.70 -2.14 -0.90
CA CYS A 48 9.59 -1.05 -0.52
C CYS A 48 10.16 -0.37 -1.77
N ARG A 49 10.16 0.97 -1.76
CA ARG A 49 10.74 1.77 -2.85
C ARG A 49 11.55 2.94 -2.33
N ARG A 50 12.53 3.36 -3.13
CA ARG A 50 13.17 4.67 -2.98
C ARG A 50 12.42 5.74 -3.75
N GLN A 51 12.02 6.81 -3.05
CA GLN A 51 11.54 8.05 -3.66
C GLN A 51 12.54 9.18 -3.34
N GLY A 52 13.39 9.51 -4.32
CA GLY A 52 14.49 10.44 -4.12
C GLY A 52 15.50 9.90 -3.09
N LYS A 53 15.69 10.63 -1.98
CA LYS A 53 16.58 10.22 -0.88
C LYS A 53 15.85 9.48 0.26
N LYS A 54 14.52 9.30 0.16
CA LYS A 54 13.70 8.70 1.21
C LYS A 54 13.26 7.29 0.81
N ILE A 55 13.05 6.44 1.81
CA ILE A 55 12.46 5.11 1.67
C ILE A 55 10.96 5.22 1.99
N GLN A 56 10.15 4.53 1.20
CA GLN A 56 8.74 4.34 1.45
C GLN A 56 8.40 2.86 1.40
N TYR A 57 7.41 2.49 2.20
CA TYR A 57 6.87 1.14 2.28
C TYR A 57 5.41 1.15 1.83
N LEU A 58 5.01 0.14 1.07
CA LEU A 58 3.62 -0.07 0.70
C LEU A 58 2.95 -0.83 1.86
N VAL A 59 2.00 -0.17 2.50
CA VAL A 59 1.33 -0.65 3.70
C VAL A 59 -0.02 -1.25 3.33
N ALA A 60 -0.27 -2.47 3.79
CA ALA A 60 -1.62 -3.03 3.88
C ALA A 60 -2.23 -2.66 5.24
N TRP A 61 -3.38 -2.01 5.21
CA TRP A 61 -4.09 -1.55 6.40
C TRP A 61 -5.05 -2.62 6.90
N LYS A 62 -5.00 -2.91 8.20
CA LYS A 62 -5.80 -3.99 8.78
C LYS A 62 -7.28 -3.71 8.67
N GLY A 63 -8.01 -4.67 8.12
CA GLY A 63 -9.46 -4.56 7.93
C GLY A 63 -9.87 -3.69 6.74
N TYR A 64 -8.91 -3.24 5.93
CA TYR A 64 -9.18 -2.54 4.68
C TYR A 64 -8.81 -3.39 3.46
N GLY A 65 -9.44 -3.07 2.33
CA GLY A 65 -9.15 -3.72 1.06
C GLY A 65 -7.84 -3.21 0.41
N PRO A 66 -7.31 -3.93 -0.59
CA PRO A 66 -6.07 -3.54 -1.26
C PRO A 66 -6.15 -2.18 -1.98
N ASP A 67 -7.36 -1.69 -2.24
CA ASP A 67 -7.61 -0.38 -2.84
C ASP A 67 -7.21 0.80 -1.93
N THR A 68 -7.09 0.58 -0.61
CA THR A 68 -6.66 1.61 0.34
C THR A 68 -5.16 1.56 0.65
N ASN A 69 -4.44 0.57 0.13
CA ASN A 69 -3.00 0.43 0.37
C ASN A 69 -2.26 1.69 -0.07
N SER A 70 -1.40 2.21 0.81
CA SER A 70 -0.70 3.47 0.59
C SER A 70 0.81 3.33 0.78
N TRP A 71 1.54 4.24 0.13
CA TRP A 71 3.00 4.34 0.30
C TRP A 71 3.32 5.28 1.46
N GLU A 72 3.67 4.71 2.60
CA GLU A 72 4.03 5.46 3.80
C GLU A 72 5.55 5.65 3.90
N PRO A 73 6.03 6.84 4.30
CA PRO A 73 7.43 7.05 4.61
C PRO A 73 7.83 6.26 5.86
N ASP A 74 9.09 5.84 5.92
CA ASP A 74 9.68 5.13 7.07
C ASP A 74 9.39 5.80 8.44
N ILE A 75 9.35 7.14 8.48
CA ILE A 75 9.05 7.91 9.69
C ILE A 75 7.63 7.70 10.24
N ASN A 76 6.68 7.24 9.42
CA ASN A 76 5.31 6.95 9.85
C ASN A 76 5.19 5.55 10.47
N LEU A 77 6.17 4.66 10.28
CA LEU A 77 6.11 3.26 10.69
C LEU A 77 6.82 2.99 12.03
N THR A 78 6.84 3.99 12.91
CA THR A 78 7.55 3.92 14.19
C THR A 78 6.98 2.85 15.12
N ASN A 79 5.68 2.56 15.02
CA ASN A 79 4.96 1.64 15.90
C ASN A 79 4.80 0.22 15.32
N CYS A 80 5.33 -0.03 14.12
CA CYS A 80 5.28 -1.34 13.46
C CYS A 80 6.66 -1.77 12.91
N LYS A 81 7.73 -1.43 13.64
CA LYS A 81 9.11 -1.74 13.25
C LYS A 81 9.37 -3.23 13.02
N GLU A 82 8.72 -4.09 13.80
CA GLU A 82 8.85 -5.55 13.67
C GLU A 82 8.44 -6.02 12.27
N LEU A 83 7.33 -5.49 11.73
CA LEU A 83 6.86 -5.82 10.38
C LEU A 83 7.83 -5.31 9.30
N VAL A 84 8.41 -4.13 9.52
CA VAL A 84 9.41 -3.54 8.62
C VAL A 84 10.69 -4.39 8.62
N GLU A 85 11.16 -4.82 9.79
CA GLU A 85 12.34 -5.68 9.94
C GLU A 85 12.12 -7.05 9.31
N GLU A 86 10.96 -7.67 9.54
CA GLU A 86 10.58 -8.94 8.92
C GLU A 86 10.57 -8.83 7.38
N PHE A 87 9.95 -7.78 6.84
CA PHE A 87 9.94 -7.52 5.41
C PHE A 87 11.36 -7.34 4.87
N ASN A 88 12.17 -6.49 5.51
CA ASN A 88 13.54 -6.21 5.07
C ASN A 88 14.43 -7.47 5.14
N SER A 89 14.20 -8.35 6.12
CA SER A 89 14.90 -9.64 6.22
C SER A 89 14.54 -10.59 5.07
N LYS A 90 13.24 -10.67 4.72
CA LYS A 90 12.77 -11.48 3.60
C LYS A 90 13.17 -10.91 2.23
N PHE A 91 13.20 -9.57 2.10
CA PHE A 91 13.39 -8.87 0.83
C PHE A 91 14.45 -7.75 0.92
N PRO A 92 15.74 -8.10 1.14
CA PRO A 92 16.79 -7.10 1.33
C PRO A 92 17.01 -6.16 0.12
N ASP A 93 16.70 -6.64 -1.09
CA ASP A 93 16.91 -5.88 -2.33
C ASP A 93 15.66 -5.15 -2.85
N ALA A 94 14.52 -5.21 -2.15
CA ALA A 94 13.24 -4.66 -2.63
C ALA A 94 13.34 -3.19 -3.07
N ALA A 95 13.97 -2.34 -2.26
CA ALA A 95 14.14 -0.92 -2.54
C ALA A 95 14.93 -0.62 -3.84
N GLY A 96 15.77 -1.56 -4.28
CA GLY A 96 16.59 -1.45 -5.48
C GLY A 96 15.83 -1.79 -6.77
N GLN A 97 14.78 -2.62 -6.68
CA GLN A 97 14.05 -3.13 -7.85
C GLN A 97 13.26 -2.03 -8.57
N HIS A 98 12.84 -0.98 -7.85
CA HIS A 98 12.07 0.14 -8.43
C HIS A 98 12.94 1.17 -9.17
N GLN A 99 14.26 0.97 -9.27
CA GLN A 99 15.11 1.75 -10.16
C GLN A 99 14.79 1.41 -11.62
N ARG A 100 13.69 1.97 -12.15
CA ARG A 100 13.39 1.89 -13.57
C ARG A 100 14.62 2.38 -14.35
N ARG A 101 15.18 1.44 -15.12
CA ARG A 101 16.18 1.63 -16.17
C ARG A 101 15.99 3.00 -16.81
N ARG A 102 16.93 3.92 -16.58
CA ARG A 102 17.07 5.11 -17.42
C ARG A 102 17.20 4.60 -18.86
N ARG A 103 16.12 4.66 -19.64
CA ARG A 103 16.23 4.57 -21.09
C ARG A 103 17.02 5.81 -21.49
N PHE A 104 18.31 5.62 -21.76
CA PHE A 104 19.08 6.60 -22.50
C PHE A 104 18.37 6.79 -23.84
N LYS A 105 18.12 8.06 -24.17
CA LYS A 105 17.54 8.48 -25.44
C LYS A 105 18.63 8.52 -26.50
#